data_AF-T0ZVY3-F1
#
_entry.id   AF-T0ZVY3-F1
#
_cell.length_a   1.000
_cell.length_b   1.000
_cell.length_c   1.000
_cell.angle_alpha   90.00
_cell.angle_beta   90.00
_cell.angle_gamma   90.00
#
_symmetry.space_group_name_H-M   'P 1'
#
loop_
_entity.id
_entity.type
_entity.pdbx_description
1 polymer ?
#
loop_
_entity_poly.entity_id
_entity_poly.type
_entity_poly.pdbx_seq_one_letter_code
_entity_poly.pdbx_strand_id
1 'polypeptide(L)'
;MDKRLFTLVGALMLLALGVPQSHAGLVNDIPSCYAASHFTFSSPPPDRLLYVLIDQATPLSPALQKSVVDNINHALGPATKFVIAEFSRTSNNHYLQVLHTGIIESPMTSSERNNVPVNALGGFDNCMRDQAFFAIHMADTTAQQILQSA
;
A
#
# COMPACT_ATOMS: atom_id res chain seq x y z
N MET A 1 -31.69 -1.00 51.99
CA MET A 1 -31.67 -1.69 50.67
C MET A 1 -31.96 -0.66 49.61
N ASP A 2 -30.91 0.08 49.22
CA ASP A 2 -31.05 1.27 48.39
C ASP A 2 -30.87 0.94 46.91
N LYS A 3 -32.01 0.80 46.21
CA LYS A 3 -32.13 0.54 44.76
C LYS A 3 -31.52 1.62 43.86
N ARG A 4 -30.96 2.70 44.41
CA ARG A 4 -30.42 3.84 43.65
C ARG A 4 -28.94 3.70 43.30
N LEU A 5 -28.22 2.77 43.93
CA LEU A 5 -26.80 2.55 43.66
C LEU A 5 -26.55 1.66 42.42
N PHE A 6 -27.54 0.85 42.02
CA PHE A 6 -27.41 -0.07 40.89
C PHE A 6 -27.63 0.56 39.51
N THR A 7 -28.19 1.77 39.44
CA THR A 7 -28.50 2.43 38.16
C THR A 7 -27.36 3.28 37.59
N LEU A 8 -26.31 3.57 38.36
CA LEU A 8 -25.18 4.39 37.88
C LEU A 8 -24.01 3.57 37.33
N VAL A 9 -23.92 2.28 37.64
CA VAL A 9 -22.84 1.41 37.14
C VAL A 9 -23.15 0.84 35.76
N GLY A 10 -24.43 0.78 35.36
CA GLY A 10 -24.86 0.24 34.06
C GLY A 10 -24.63 1.16 32.86
N ALA A 11 -24.38 2.46 33.08
CA ALA A 11 -24.29 3.46 32.01
C ALA A 11 -22.87 3.68 31.46
N LEU A 12 -21.82 3.12 32.09
CA LEU A 12 -20.43 3.41 31.72
C LEU A 12 -19.79 2.35 30.79
N MET A 13 -20.51 1.31 30.40
CA MET A 13 -19.93 0.13 29.71
C MET A 13 -20.30 0.00 28.22
N LEU A 14 -20.83 1.05 27.60
CA LEU A 14 -21.31 1.03 26.19
C LEU A 14 -20.58 2.00 25.24
N LEU A 15 -19.50 2.67 25.69
CA LEU A 15 -18.78 3.66 24.88
C LEU A 15 -17.47 3.14 24.23
N ALA A 16 -17.17 1.85 24.28
CA ALA A 16 -15.89 1.30 23.79
C ALA A 16 -15.93 0.67 22.38
N LEU A 17 -17.08 0.59 21.72
CA LEU A 17 -17.22 -0.07 20.42
C LEU A 17 -17.22 0.94 19.27
N GLY A 18 -16.06 1.48 18.92
CA GLY A 18 -15.97 2.35 17.76
C GLY A 18 -14.67 3.09 17.55
N VAL A 19 -13.56 2.71 18.21
CA VAL A 19 -12.27 3.29 17.82
C VAL A 19 -11.93 2.73 16.44
N PRO A 20 -11.86 3.55 15.38
CA PRO A 20 -11.37 3.07 14.09
C PRO A 20 -9.94 2.58 14.31
N GLN A 21 -9.71 1.28 14.12
CA GLN A 21 -8.36 0.75 14.13
C GLN A 21 -7.67 1.31 12.89
N SER A 22 -6.74 2.25 13.08
CA SER A 22 -5.90 2.78 12.03
C SER A 22 -4.95 1.69 11.55
N HIS A 23 -5.33 0.99 10.48
CA HIS A 23 -4.49 0.02 9.77
C HIS A 23 -3.58 0.72 8.75
N ALA A 24 -2.85 1.73 9.19
CA ALA A 24 -1.88 2.41 8.33
C ALA A 24 -0.80 1.41 7.90
N GLY A 25 -0.67 1.20 6.60
CA GLY A 25 0.33 0.33 5.99
C GLY A 25 0.12 -1.19 6.10
N LEU A 26 -1.04 -1.63 6.60
CA LEU A 26 -1.45 -3.04 6.58
C LEU A 26 -2.38 -3.38 5.40
N VAL A 27 -2.95 -2.38 4.74
CA VAL A 27 -3.81 -2.54 3.57
C VAL A 27 -2.94 -2.72 2.33
N ASN A 28 -3.29 -3.65 1.44
CA ASN A 28 -2.66 -3.74 0.12
C ASN A 28 -3.59 -3.10 -0.90
N ASP A 29 -3.22 -1.92 -1.39
CA ASP A 29 -3.99 -1.15 -2.36
C ASP A 29 -3.85 -1.71 -3.79
N ILE A 30 -2.94 -2.67 -3.98
CA ILE A 30 -2.68 -3.31 -5.27
C ILE A 30 -3.49 -4.61 -5.38
N PRO A 31 -4.40 -4.72 -6.38
CA PRO A 31 -5.17 -5.93 -6.60
C PRO A 31 -4.28 -7.14 -6.90
N SER A 32 -4.58 -8.29 -6.29
CA SER A 32 -3.80 -9.52 -6.45
C SER A 32 -4.21 -10.32 -7.68
N CYS A 33 -3.22 -10.72 -8.49
CA CYS A 33 -3.41 -11.59 -9.65
C CYS A 33 -3.54 -13.06 -9.24
N TYR A 34 -2.86 -13.48 -8.16
CA TYR A 34 -3.05 -14.82 -7.60
C TYR A 34 -4.46 -14.99 -7.02
N ALA A 35 -4.98 -13.98 -6.31
CA ALA A 35 -6.35 -14.02 -5.79
C ALA A 35 -7.39 -14.03 -6.93
N ALA A 36 -7.19 -13.23 -7.97
CA ALA A 36 -8.11 -13.14 -9.11
C ALA A 36 -8.11 -14.40 -10.00
N SER A 37 -7.01 -15.16 -10.02
CA SER A 37 -6.86 -16.34 -10.87
C SER A 37 -7.37 -17.64 -10.24
N HIS A 38 -7.65 -17.63 -8.93
CA HIS A 38 -8.13 -18.79 -8.17
C HIS A 38 -7.23 -20.04 -8.28
N PHE A 39 -5.94 -19.86 -8.54
CA PHE A 39 -4.97 -20.95 -8.49
C PHE A 39 -4.74 -21.42 -7.05
N THR A 40 -4.26 -22.66 -6.88
CA THR A 40 -3.90 -23.19 -5.55
C THR A 40 -2.59 -22.61 -5.02
N PHE A 41 -1.86 -21.87 -5.85
CA PHE A 41 -0.61 -21.22 -5.53
C PHE A 41 -0.86 -19.81 -4.99
N SER A 42 0.06 -19.31 -4.17
CA SER A 42 0.08 -17.93 -3.70
C SER A 42 1.37 -17.27 -4.12
N SER A 43 1.35 -15.95 -4.33
CA SER A 43 2.60 -15.22 -4.55
C SER A 43 3.56 -15.45 -3.36
N PRO A 44 4.84 -15.73 -3.61
CA PRO A 44 5.85 -15.74 -2.57
C PRO A 44 5.87 -14.40 -1.79
N PRO A 45 6.34 -14.41 -0.53
CA PRO A 45 6.56 -13.16 0.19
C PRO A 45 7.49 -12.22 -0.60
N PRO A 46 7.24 -10.90 -0.59
CA PRO A 46 8.14 -9.92 -1.19
C PRO A 46 9.55 -10.04 -0.60
N ASP A 47 10.57 -9.96 -1.46
CA ASP A 47 11.98 -9.98 -1.05
C ASP A 47 12.58 -8.56 -0.96
N ARG A 48 11.86 -7.56 -1.49
CA ARG A 48 12.22 -6.14 -1.43
C ARG A 48 11.16 -5.34 -0.68
N LEU A 49 11.63 -4.46 0.19
CA LEU A 49 10.82 -3.41 0.82
C LEU A 49 11.29 -2.03 0.35
N LEU A 50 10.37 -1.21 -0.15
CA LEU A 50 10.62 0.17 -0.54
C LEU A 50 9.79 1.12 0.32
N TYR A 51 10.44 2.03 1.03
CA TYR A 51 9.77 3.09 1.79
C TYR A 51 10.11 4.44 1.19
N VAL A 52 9.10 5.14 0.69
CA VAL A 52 9.23 6.49 0.14
C VAL A 52 8.56 7.44 1.11
N LEU A 53 9.37 8.26 1.78
CA LEU A 53 8.93 9.25 2.76
C LEU A 53 9.29 10.64 2.23
N ILE A 54 8.28 11.45 1.91
CA ILE A 54 8.50 12.77 1.30
C ILE A 54 8.18 13.87 2.33
N ASP A 55 9.16 14.74 2.59
CA ASP A 55 9.01 15.93 3.44
C ASP A 55 8.39 17.08 2.63
N GLN A 56 7.17 17.48 2.98
CA GLN A 56 6.47 18.61 2.36
C GLN A 56 7.13 19.96 2.68
N ALA A 57 7.98 20.07 3.70
CA ALA A 57 8.63 21.33 4.04
C ALA A 57 9.91 21.61 3.22
N THR A 58 10.31 20.70 2.32
CA THR A 58 11.55 20.81 1.55
C THR A 58 11.25 21.12 0.08
N PRO A 59 11.41 22.38 -0.37
CA PRO A 59 11.15 22.73 -1.76
C PRO A 59 12.21 22.09 -2.67
N LEU A 60 11.75 21.32 -3.66
CA LEU A 60 12.61 20.70 -4.67
C LEU A 60 12.43 21.40 -6.02
N SER A 61 13.55 21.58 -6.75
CA SER A 61 13.49 22.06 -8.14
C SER A 61 12.77 21.03 -9.03
N PRO A 62 12.18 21.43 -10.17
CA PRO A 62 11.50 20.49 -11.07
C PRO A 62 12.38 19.31 -11.50
N ALA A 63 13.68 19.53 -11.69
CA ALA A 63 14.62 18.47 -12.04
C ALA A 63 14.81 17.45 -10.90
N LEU A 64 14.84 17.93 -9.64
CA LEU A 64 14.92 17.06 -8.47
C LEU A 64 13.60 16.31 -8.24
N GLN A 65 12.45 16.96 -8.42
CA GLN A 65 11.14 16.30 -8.34
C GLN A 65 11.05 15.16 -9.37
N LYS A 66 11.45 15.42 -10.61
CA LYS A 66 11.54 14.38 -11.64
C LYS A 66 12.48 13.25 -11.25
N SER A 67 13.66 13.58 -10.70
CA SER A 67 14.61 12.57 -10.23
C SER A 67 14.00 11.68 -9.14
N VAL A 68 13.28 12.25 -8.18
CA VAL A 68 12.58 11.47 -7.13
C VAL A 68 11.62 10.47 -7.75
N VAL A 69 10.76 10.94 -8.66
CA VAL A 69 9.78 10.10 -9.37
C VAL A 69 10.48 9.00 -10.18
N ASP A 70 11.50 9.35 -10.97
CA ASP A 70 12.23 8.38 -11.80
C ASP A 70 12.89 7.28 -10.94
N ASN A 71 13.43 7.64 -9.77
CA ASN A 71 14.01 6.68 -8.82
C ASN A 71 12.96 5.74 -8.21
N ILE A 72 11.78 6.27 -7.85
CA ILE A 72 10.66 5.44 -7.36
C ILE A 72 10.27 4.43 -8.43
N ASN A 73 10.07 4.88 -9.67
CA ASN A 73 9.68 4.04 -10.79
C ASN A 73 10.72 2.96 -11.10
N HIS A 74 12.01 3.28 -10.96
CA HIS A 74 13.10 2.29 -11.14
C HIS A 74 13.21 1.29 -9.98
N ALA A 75 12.88 1.71 -8.76
CA ALA A 75 12.96 0.87 -7.58
C ALA A 75 11.80 -0.12 -7.46
N LEU A 76 10.64 0.22 -8.04
CA LEU A 76 9.46 -0.64 -8.11
C LEU A 76 9.64 -1.75 -9.16
N GLY A 77 9.38 -2.98 -8.76
CA GLY A 77 9.41 -4.14 -9.63
C GLY A 77 8.74 -5.34 -8.97
N PRO A 78 8.74 -6.51 -9.63
CA PRO A 78 8.22 -7.75 -9.04
C PRO A 78 8.84 -8.03 -7.67
N ALA A 79 8.10 -8.76 -6.82
CA ALA A 79 8.51 -9.12 -5.47
C ALA A 79 8.76 -7.92 -4.53
N THR A 80 8.18 -6.75 -4.82
CA THR A 80 8.39 -5.53 -4.03
C THR A 80 7.14 -5.19 -3.23
N LYS A 81 7.29 -5.07 -1.91
CA LYS A 81 6.33 -4.34 -1.08
C LYS A 81 6.78 -2.89 -0.97
N PHE A 82 5.86 -1.95 -1.15
CA PHE A 82 6.16 -0.53 -1.07
C PHE A 82 5.21 0.22 -0.15
N VAL A 83 5.71 1.34 0.38
CA VAL A 83 4.97 2.33 1.16
C VAL A 83 5.30 3.70 0.62
N ILE A 84 4.26 4.47 0.25
CA ILE A 84 4.39 5.89 -0.08
C ILE A 84 3.73 6.69 1.04
N ALA A 85 4.50 7.58 1.66
CA ALA A 85 4.05 8.39 2.77
C ALA A 85 4.59 9.82 2.68
N GLU A 86 3.85 10.74 3.28
CA GLU A 86 4.23 12.13 3.41
C GLU A 86 4.33 12.52 4.88
N PHE A 87 5.14 13.54 5.15
CA PHE A 87 5.20 14.20 6.44
C PHE A 87 5.61 15.66 6.23
N SER A 88 5.44 16.50 7.25
CA SER A 88 6.03 17.83 7.25
C SER A 88 6.84 18.06 8.51
N ARG A 89 8.07 18.56 8.35
CA ARG A 89 8.89 19.01 9.48
C ARG A 89 8.37 20.29 10.14
N THR A 90 7.61 21.13 9.40
CA THR A 90 7.01 22.35 9.95
C THR A 90 5.64 22.01 10.55
N SER A 91 5.66 21.73 11.85
CA SER A 91 4.55 21.16 12.60
C SER A 91 3.30 22.06 12.64
N ASN A 92 2.42 21.90 11.65
CA ASN A 92 1.00 22.29 11.70
C ASN A 92 0.10 21.05 11.82
N ASN A 93 0.50 20.07 12.63
CA ASN A 93 -0.21 18.80 12.83
C ASN A 93 -0.19 17.83 11.62
N HIS A 94 0.76 18.00 10.70
CA HIS A 94 1.04 17.10 9.57
C HIS A 94 2.06 16.03 9.98
N TYR A 95 1.58 15.02 10.72
CA TYR A 95 2.38 13.83 11.06
C TYR A 95 2.55 12.92 9.85
N LEU A 96 3.42 11.91 9.99
CA LEU A 96 3.58 10.88 8.97
C LEU A 96 2.22 10.27 8.59
N GLN A 97 1.85 10.44 7.33
CA GLN A 97 0.65 9.86 6.76
C GLN A 97 1.05 8.86 5.68
N VAL A 98 0.67 7.60 5.88
CA VAL A 98 0.77 6.58 4.84
C VAL A 98 -0.36 6.83 3.85
N LEU A 99 -0.02 7.15 2.61
CA LEU A 99 -1.00 7.39 1.55
C LEU A 99 -1.34 6.09 0.82
N HIS A 100 -0.31 5.32 0.49
CA HIS A 100 -0.48 4.04 -0.19
C HIS A 100 0.47 2.97 0.32
N THR A 101 -0.02 1.74 0.32
CA THR A 101 0.79 0.54 0.48
C THR A 101 0.44 -0.51 -0.54
N GLY A 102 1.45 -1.17 -1.09
CA GLY A 102 1.24 -2.10 -2.18
C GLY A 102 2.23 -3.25 -2.19
N ILE A 103 1.83 -4.35 -2.82
CA ILE A 103 2.70 -5.47 -3.17
C ILE A 103 2.60 -5.70 -4.68
N ILE A 104 3.75 -5.61 -5.36
CA ILE A 104 3.89 -6.10 -6.73
C ILE A 104 4.31 -7.57 -6.61
N GLU A 105 3.41 -8.47 -6.98
CA GLU A 105 3.58 -9.90 -6.80
C GLU A 105 4.73 -10.44 -7.65
N SER A 106 5.32 -11.55 -7.22
CA SER A 106 6.31 -12.26 -8.01
C SER A 106 5.63 -13.09 -9.10
N PRO A 107 6.22 -13.20 -10.31
CA PRO A 107 5.75 -14.14 -11.31
C PRO A 107 5.83 -15.58 -10.77
N MET A 108 5.03 -16.48 -11.34
CA MET A 108 5.10 -17.89 -11.02
C MET A 108 6.49 -18.46 -11.29
N THR A 109 6.88 -19.44 -10.48
CA THR A 109 8.01 -20.31 -10.79
C THR A 109 7.70 -21.16 -12.03
N SER A 110 8.73 -21.69 -12.68
CA SER A 110 8.54 -22.61 -13.82
C SER A 110 7.73 -23.85 -13.44
N SER A 111 7.85 -24.34 -12.20
CA SER A 111 7.11 -25.51 -11.73
C SER A 111 5.62 -25.21 -11.56
N GLU A 112 5.26 -24.09 -10.95
CA GLU A 112 3.86 -23.66 -10.83
C GLU A 112 3.24 -23.42 -12.21
N ARG A 113 3.98 -22.74 -13.09
CA ARG A 113 3.53 -22.45 -14.46
C ARG A 113 3.23 -23.71 -15.26
N ASN A 114 4.03 -24.78 -15.09
CA ASN A 114 3.80 -26.07 -15.76
C ASN A 114 2.57 -26.83 -15.24
N ASN A 115 2.05 -26.44 -14.08
CA ASN A 115 0.85 -27.02 -13.48
C ASN A 115 -0.42 -26.20 -13.77
N VAL A 116 -0.33 -25.13 -14.58
CA VAL A 116 -1.45 -24.27 -14.96
C VAL A 116 -1.83 -24.53 -16.42
N PRO A 117 -3.14 -24.69 -16.74
CA PRO A 117 -3.60 -24.82 -18.12
C PRO A 117 -3.15 -23.65 -19.00
N VAL A 118 -2.66 -23.95 -20.20
CA VAL A 118 -2.08 -22.95 -21.12
C VAL A 118 -3.07 -21.82 -21.47
N ASN A 119 -4.37 -22.13 -21.56
CA ASN A 119 -5.41 -21.14 -21.82
C ASN A 119 -5.62 -20.16 -20.65
N ALA A 120 -5.23 -20.50 -19.43
CA ALA A 120 -5.29 -19.63 -18.26
C ALA A 120 -4.01 -18.78 -18.09
N LEU A 121 -2.86 -19.24 -18.60
CA LEU A 121 -1.58 -18.55 -18.47
C LEU A 121 -1.58 -17.14 -19.06
N GLY A 122 -2.19 -16.95 -20.24
CA GLY A 122 -2.23 -15.64 -20.87
C GLY A 122 -2.99 -14.59 -20.06
N GLY A 123 -4.07 -14.99 -19.37
CA GLY A 123 -4.82 -14.09 -18.49
C GLY A 123 -4.01 -13.68 -17.26
N PHE A 124 -3.31 -14.63 -16.66
CA PHE A 124 -2.41 -14.37 -15.53
C PHE A 124 -1.24 -13.47 -15.92
N ASP A 125 -0.56 -13.75 -17.04
CA ASP A 125 0.58 -12.97 -17.52
C ASP A 125 0.17 -11.51 -17.83
N ASN A 126 -1.04 -11.31 -18.40
CA ASN A 126 -1.61 -9.98 -18.59
C ASN A 126 -1.89 -9.28 -17.26
N CYS A 127 -2.52 -9.98 -16.31
CA CYS A 127 -2.79 -9.42 -14.99
C CYS A 127 -1.49 -8.94 -14.31
N MET A 128 -0.43 -9.75 -14.32
CA MET A 128 0.84 -9.39 -13.66
C MET A 128 1.47 -8.13 -14.28
N ARG A 129 1.40 -7.98 -15.61
CA ARG A 129 1.85 -6.76 -16.29
C ARG A 129 1.01 -5.55 -15.87
N ASP A 130 -0.31 -5.71 -15.87
CA ASP A 130 -1.24 -4.63 -15.57
C ASP A 130 -1.14 -4.22 -14.09
N GLN A 131 -0.90 -5.18 -13.18
CA GLN A 131 -0.60 -4.95 -11.76
C GLN A 131 0.66 -4.10 -11.58
N ALA A 132 1.75 -4.44 -12.27
CA ALA A 132 2.99 -3.67 -12.21
C ALA A 132 2.78 -2.23 -12.73
N PHE A 133 2.07 -2.07 -13.85
CA PHE A 133 1.72 -0.76 -14.38
C PHE A 133 0.87 0.05 -13.40
N PHE A 134 -0.15 -0.57 -12.82
CA PHE A 134 -1.03 0.06 -11.83
C PHE A 134 -0.25 0.53 -10.59
N ALA A 135 0.64 -0.31 -10.05
CA ALA A 135 1.48 0.04 -8.91
C ALA A 135 2.42 1.21 -9.19
N ILE A 136 3.10 1.19 -10.35
CA ILE A 136 3.99 2.29 -10.78
C ILE A 136 3.18 3.58 -10.97
N HIS A 137 2.04 3.52 -11.65
CA HIS A 137 1.19 4.68 -11.89
C HIS A 137 0.67 5.29 -10.58
N MET A 138 0.22 4.45 -9.65
CA MET A 138 -0.21 4.89 -8.32
C MET A 138 0.94 5.60 -7.59
N ALA A 139 2.10 4.96 -7.48
CA ALA A 139 3.25 5.55 -6.78
C ALA A 139 3.74 6.85 -7.43
N ASP A 140 3.81 6.89 -8.76
CA ASP A 140 4.21 8.05 -9.55
C ASP A 140 3.27 9.24 -9.32
N THR A 141 1.97 9.03 -9.53
CA THR A 141 0.97 10.10 -9.38
C THR A 141 0.89 10.62 -7.95
N THR A 142 0.97 9.74 -6.95
CA THR A 142 1.02 10.15 -5.54
C THR A 142 2.29 10.95 -5.24
N ALA A 143 3.47 10.49 -5.67
CA ALA A 143 4.72 11.22 -5.43
C ALA A 143 4.69 12.61 -6.08
N GLN A 144 4.19 12.72 -7.31
CA GLN A 144 4.02 14.01 -7.98
C GLN A 144 3.08 14.95 -7.21
N GLN A 145 1.95 14.45 -6.70
CA GLN A 145 1.00 15.23 -5.91
C GLN A 145 1.62 15.78 -4.62
N ILE A 146 2.36 14.93 -3.88
CA ILE A 146 3.06 15.38 -2.67
C ILE A 146 4.09 16.46 -3.02
N LEU A 147 4.92 16.21 -4.04
CA LEU A 147 5.99 17.13 -4.44
C LEU A 147 5.50 18.48 -4.98
N GLN A 148 4.30 18.53 -5.55
CA GLN A 148 3.68 19.76 -6.07
C GLN A 148 2.91 20.54 -5.00
N SER A 149 2.62 19.93 -3.85
CA SER A 149 1.94 20.57 -2.72
C SER A 149 2.89 21.11 -1.63
N ALA A 150 4.19 20.84 -1.80
CA ALA A 150 5.30 21.32 -0.94
C ALA A 150 5.69 22.79 -1.20
#